data_AF-A0A914QGU2-F1
#
_entry.id   AF-A0A914QGU2-F1
#
_cell.length_a   1.000
_cell.length_b   1.000
_cell.length_c   1.000
_cell.angle_alpha   90.00
_cell.angle_beta   90.00
_cell.angle_gamma   90.00
#
_symmetry.space_group_name_H-M   'P 1'
#
loop_
_entity.id
_entity.type
_entity.pdbx_description
1 polymer ?
#
loop_
_entity_poly.entity_id
_entity_poly.type
_entity_poly.pdbx_seq_one_letter_code
_entity_poly.pdbx_strand_id
1 'polypeptide(L)'
;MQQFGKCDNYWIGAKRSSNGNFTWSDNNKFSYNNFKTGNNNDPTKGCISIIEQTTFWQTSDCSDKNCFICEKPDPSNLPNFATYSDCQELKEAGETKSGMYFISTKNGPKKVYCEMEIENGGWVVIQQRVDGSLEFWNQKWSAYKQGFGLLGEASNFWLGNDLIHELSSKDLKVILRIELWGDQNPASPYKNDYWWSEFNFELEDETSDYTLHASILQRYPNDYTGTGNASTNWYDVTCEEGVKFSTIDKINDPMKKCVTDYHLG
;
A
#
# COMPACT_ATOMS: atom_id res chain seq x y z
N MET A 1 12.05 -23.54 -2.52
CA MET A 1 12.82 -22.29 -2.38
C MET A 1 13.24 -21.86 -3.78
N GLN A 2 13.00 -20.62 -4.21
CA GLN A 2 13.38 -20.15 -5.55
C GLN A 2 14.65 -19.31 -5.39
N GLN A 3 15.76 -19.78 -5.96
CA GLN A 3 17.10 -19.27 -5.67
C GLN A 3 17.47 -18.18 -6.69
N PHE A 4 17.56 -16.93 -6.24
CA PHE A 4 18.12 -15.83 -7.01
C PHE A 4 19.57 -15.62 -6.58
N GLY A 5 20.52 -16.15 -7.36
CA GLY A 5 21.96 -16.04 -7.07
C GLY A 5 22.42 -16.93 -5.91
N LYS A 6 23.58 -17.57 -6.05
CA LYS A 6 24.16 -18.36 -4.95
C LYS A 6 24.95 -17.43 -4.04
N CYS A 7 24.46 -17.22 -2.82
CA CYS A 7 25.17 -16.50 -1.76
C CYS A 7 25.63 -17.46 -0.67
N ASP A 8 26.74 -17.13 0.00
CA ASP A 8 27.22 -17.87 1.17
C ASP A 8 26.34 -17.64 2.41
N ASN A 9 25.80 -16.42 2.53
CA ASN A 9 24.95 -16.00 3.62
C ASN A 9 23.69 -15.31 3.10
N TYR A 10 22.59 -15.55 3.81
CA TYR A 10 21.29 -14.96 3.49
C TYR A 10 20.73 -14.23 4.71
N TRP A 11 20.48 -12.94 4.60
CA TRP A 11 19.73 -12.17 5.59
C TRP A 11 18.27 -12.62 5.60
N ILE A 12 17.72 -12.81 6.80
CA ILE A 12 16.37 -13.38 6.97
C ILE A 12 15.31 -12.35 7.34
N GLY A 13 15.63 -11.05 7.32
CA GLY A 13 14.67 -10.02 7.69
C GLY A 13 14.60 -9.73 9.20
N ALA A 14 15.52 -10.24 10.02
CA ALA A 14 15.55 -9.95 11.45
C ALA A 14 16.75 -9.09 11.85
N LYS A 15 16.52 -8.21 12.83
CA LYS A 15 17.55 -7.33 13.41
C LYS A 15 17.37 -7.16 14.92
N ARG A 16 18.44 -6.76 15.59
CA ARG A 16 18.45 -6.44 17.02
C ARG A 16 17.88 -5.04 17.23
N SER A 17 16.87 -4.95 18.07
CA SER A 17 16.25 -3.69 18.53
C SER A 17 17.16 -2.94 19.50
N SER A 18 16.83 -1.68 19.77
CA SER A 18 17.49 -0.85 20.79
C SER A 18 17.52 -1.49 22.18
N ASN A 19 16.55 -2.37 22.46
CA ASN A 19 16.39 -3.04 23.75
C ASN A 19 17.19 -4.35 23.83
N GLY A 20 18.01 -4.66 22.81
CA GLY A 20 18.85 -5.86 22.76
C GLY A 20 18.14 -7.13 22.26
N ASN A 21 16.81 -7.11 22.10
CA ASN A 21 16.02 -8.23 21.58
C ASN A 21 15.97 -8.23 20.05
N PHE A 22 15.83 -9.40 19.44
CA PHE A 22 15.62 -9.52 17.98
C PHE A 22 14.15 -9.29 17.60
N THR A 23 13.94 -8.59 16.49
CA THR A 23 12.64 -8.30 15.89
C THR A 23 12.69 -8.54 14.39
N TRP A 24 11.58 -9.00 13.81
CA TRP A 24 11.43 -9.04 12.35
C TRP A 24 11.28 -7.62 11.79
N SER A 25 11.70 -7.40 10.54
CA SER A 25 11.65 -6.11 9.86
C SER A 25 10.24 -5.69 9.44
N ASP A 26 9.30 -6.64 9.44
CA ASP A 26 7.88 -6.46 9.14
C ASP A 26 7.01 -6.29 10.40
N ASN A 27 7.64 -6.16 11.58
CA ASN A 27 6.99 -6.04 12.89
C ASN A 27 6.21 -7.28 13.36
N ASN A 28 6.32 -8.42 12.68
CA ASN A 28 5.74 -9.66 13.18
C ASN A 28 6.40 -10.11 14.49
N LYS A 29 5.66 -10.90 15.28
CA LYS A 29 6.14 -11.44 16.56
C LYS A 29 7.34 -12.37 16.33
N PHE A 30 8.46 -12.11 17.00
CA PHE A 30 9.65 -12.96 16.99
C PHE A 30 9.43 -14.21 17.87
N SER A 31 8.69 -15.19 17.36
CA SER A 31 8.24 -16.39 18.10
C SER A 31 9.05 -17.67 17.80
N TYR A 32 9.90 -17.63 16.77
CA TYR A 32 10.74 -18.75 16.35
C TYR A 32 12.21 -18.33 16.36
N ASN A 33 13.10 -19.23 16.80
CA ASN A 33 14.53 -19.03 16.69
C ASN A 33 15.25 -20.33 16.34
N ASN A 34 16.25 -20.24 15.46
CA ASN A 34 17.09 -21.36 15.05
C ASN A 34 18.57 -21.01 15.14
N PHE A 35 18.97 -20.25 16.16
CA PHE A 35 20.37 -19.92 16.39
C PHE A 35 21.19 -21.16 16.69
N LYS A 36 22.39 -21.25 16.11
CA LYS A 36 23.41 -22.17 16.61
C LYS A 36 23.81 -21.73 18.02
N THR A 37 23.94 -22.67 18.96
CA THR A 37 24.26 -22.37 20.36
C THR A 37 25.44 -21.39 20.48
N GLY A 38 25.19 -20.22 21.08
CA GLY A 38 26.20 -19.17 21.30
C GLY A 38 26.35 -18.12 20.20
N ASN A 39 25.75 -18.31 19.02
CA ASN A 39 25.89 -17.38 17.88
C ASN A 39 25.04 -16.10 17.97
N ASN A 40 24.29 -15.93 19.06
CA ASN A 40 23.50 -14.74 19.38
C ASN A 40 24.15 -13.84 20.45
N ASN A 41 25.30 -14.23 21.00
CA ASN A 41 25.91 -13.56 22.14
C ASN A 41 26.75 -12.33 21.78
N ASP A 42 27.06 -12.10 20.50
CA ASP A 42 27.83 -10.93 20.07
C ASP A 42 26.93 -9.69 20.05
N PRO A 43 27.11 -8.72 20.97
CA PRO A 43 26.28 -7.52 21.04
C PRO A 43 26.57 -6.52 19.92
N THR A 44 27.71 -6.66 19.22
CA THR A 44 28.11 -5.76 18.13
C THR A 44 27.42 -6.09 16.82
N LYS A 45 26.84 -7.30 16.70
CA LYS A 45 26.18 -7.78 15.49
C LYS A 45 24.66 -7.73 15.64
N GLY A 46 24.04 -6.89 14.82
CA GLY A 46 22.63 -6.57 14.88
C GLY A 46 21.74 -7.46 13.99
N CYS A 47 22.23 -7.94 12.84
CA CYS A 47 21.38 -8.60 11.85
C CYS A 47 21.49 -10.12 11.93
N ILE A 48 20.45 -10.83 11.48
CA ILE A 48 20.45 -12.30 11.45
C ILE A 48 20.63 -12.80 10.02
N SER A 49 21.57 -13.72 9.83
CA SER A 49 21.76 -14.43 8.57
C SER A 49 21.78 -15.94 8.75
N ILE A 50 21.45 -16.65 7.66
CA ILE A 50 21.56 -18.12 7.53
C ILE A 50 22.79 -18.44 6.68
N ILE A 51 23.57 -19.41 7.14
CA ILE A 51 24.64 -20.04 6.35
C ILE A 51 24.05 -21.18 5.53
N GLU A 52 24.25 -21.16 4.20
CA GLU A 52 23.66 -22.13 3.25
C GLU A 52 23.85 -23.59 3.70
N GLN A 53 25.02 -23.92 4.26
CA GLN A 53 25.40 -25.29 4.60
C GLN A 53 24.76 -25.83 5.89
N THR A 54 24.29 -24.96 6.78
CA THR A 54 23.94 -25.38 8.15
C THR A 54 22.50 -25.08 8.54
N THR A 55 21.80 -24.21 7.82
CA THR A 55 20.42 -23.74 8.12
C THR A 55 20.24 -23.06 9.49
N PHE A 56 21.27 -23.06 10.33
CA PHE A 56 21.29 -22.34 11.60
C PHE A 56 21.50 -20.85 11.37
N TRP A 57 20.93 -20.08 12.30
CA TRP A 57 21.05 -18.64 12.32
C TRP A 57 22.36 -18.23 13.00
N GLN A 58 22.93 -17.15 12.48
CA GLN A 58 24.05 -16.43 13.09
C GLN A 58 23.78 -14.93 13.09
N THR A 59 24.48 -14.22 13.96
CA THR A 59 24.51 -12.76 13.93
C THR A 59 25.57 -12.28 12.92
N SER A 60 25.25 -11.24 12.17
CA SER A 60 26.10 -10.57 11.17
C SER A 60 26.04 -9.05 11.34
N ASP A 61 27.00 -8.35 10.72
CA ASP A 61 26.90 -6.90 10.64
C ASP A 61 25.69 -6.55 9.77
N CYS A 62 24.93 -5.52 10.16
CA CYS A 62 23.81 -5.06 9.34
C CYS A 62 24.26 -4.36 8.05
N SER A 63 25.53 -3.99 7.97
CA SER A 63 26.16 -3.41 6.79
C SER A 63 26.60 -4.47 5.77
N ASP A 64 26.58 -5.75 6.14
CA ASP A 64 26.99 -6.86 5.27
C ASP A 64 26.03 -7.00 4.08
N LYS A 65 26.59 -7.08 2.87
CA LYS A 65 25.83 -7.35 1.65
C LYS A 65 25.53 -8.84 1.53
N ASN A 66 24.41 -9.26 2.12
CA ASN A 66 23.90 -10.62 2.03
C ASN A 66 22.79 -10.71 0.96
N CYS A 67 22.60 -11.90 0.37
CA CYS A 67 21.31 -12.20 -0.27
C CYS A 67 20.20 -12.16 0.79
N PHE A 68 18.94 -12.13 0.39
CA PHE A 68 17.82 -12.22 1.31
C PHE A 68 16.97 -13.46 1.05
N ILE A 69 16.40 -14.02 2.12
CA ILE A 69 15.36 -15.05 2.04
C ILE A 69 14.06 -14.44 2.51
N CYS A 70 13.02 -14.56 1.70
CA CYS A 70 11.66 -14.23 2.12
C CYS A 70 11.02 -15.46 2.76
N GLU A 71 10.30 -15.25 3.88
CA GLU A 71 9.35 -16.23 4.37
C GLU A 71 8.36 -16.55 3.25
N LYS A 72 8.18 -17.85 2.97
CA LYS A 72 7.04 -18.31 2.21
C LYS A 72 5.99 -18.74 3.21
N PRO A 73 4.76 -18.22 3.15
CA PRO A 73 3.71 -18.71 4.01
C PRO A 73 3.58 -20.22 3.83
N ASP A 74 3.48 -20.92 4.96
CA ASP A 74 3.28 -22.37 4.98
C ASP A 74 1.98 -22.68 4.22
N PRO A 75 2.02 -23.50 3.16
CA PRO A 75 0.83 -23.83 2.37
C PRO A 75 -0.34 -24.38 3.19
N SER A 76 -0.07 -24.98 4.35
CA SER A 76 -1.05 -25.54 5.27
C SER A 76 -1.59 -24.55 6.32
N ASN A 77 -0.87 -23.45 6.56
CA ASN A 77 -1.31 -22.31 7.38
C ASN A 77 -1.65 -21.07 6.55
N LEU A 78 -1.63 -21.19 5.21
CA LEU A 78 -2.26 -20.22 4.33
C LEU A 78 -3.76 -20.22 4.69
N PRO A 79 -4.37 -19.07 5.00
CA PRO A 79 -5.82 -19.00 4.95
C PRO A 79 -6.21 -19.46 3.56
N ASN A 80 -6.98 -20.55 3.52
CA ASN A 80 -7.49 -21.23 2.33
C ASN A 80 -7.62 -20.22 1.18
N PHE A 81 -6.69 -20.28 0.21
CA PHE A 81 -6.44 -19.27 -0.84
C PHE A 81 -7.49 -18.15 -0.87
N ALA A 82 -7.21 -17.03 -0.20
CA ALA A 82 -8.03 -15.81 -0.13
C ALA A 82 -9.42 -16.01 -0.77
N THR A 83 -10.36 -16.62 -0.06
CA THR A 83 -11.73 -16.81 -0.57
C THR A 83 -12.46 -15.48 -0.74
N TYR A 84 -11.99 -14.48 -0.01
CA TYR A 84 -12.52 -13.13 0.02
C TYR A 84 -11.84 -12.30 -1.06
N SER A 85 -12.63 -11.59 -1.83
CA SER A 85 -12.20 -10.81 -2.98
C SER A 85 -11.89 -9.35 -2.65
N ASP A 86 -12.28 -8.89 -1.44
CA ASP A 86 -11.98 -7.56 -0.93
C ASP A 86 -12.01 -7.51 0.61
N CYS A 87 -11.77 -6.32 1.17
CA CYS A 87 -11.79 -6.07 2.61
C CYS A 87 -13.19 -6.11 3.22
N GLN A 88 -14.24 -5.89 2.44
CA GLN A 88 -15.62 -5.94 2.92
C GLN A 88 -16.03 -7.39 3.20
N GLU A 89 -15.70 -8.32 2.30
CA GLU A 89 -15.94 -9.75 2.51
C GLU A 89 -15.11 -10.31 3.68
N LEU A 90 -13.87 -9.84 3.85
CA LEU A 90 -13.06 -10.15 5.03
C LEU A 90 -13.73 -9.68 6.32
N LYS A 91 -14.28 -8.46 6.30
CA LYS A 91 -14.99 -7.89 7.45
C LYS A 91 -16.27 -8.67 7.79
N GLU A 92 -17.03 -9.08 6.79
CA GLU A 92 -18.21 -9.94 6.96
C GLU A 92 -17.86 -11.33 7.50
N ALA A 93 -16.66 -11.81 7.20
CA ALA A 93 -16.11 -13.04 7.77
C ALA A 93 -15.65 -12.90 9.24
N GLY A 94 -15.70 -11.69 9.81
CA GLY A 94 -15.38 -11.41 11.21
C GLY A 94 -14.04 -10.72 11.45
N GLU A 95 -13.32 -10.34 10.39
CA GLU A 95 -12.12 -9.51 10.53
C GLU A 95 -12.50 -8.09 10.96
N THR A 96 -11.82 -7.57 12.00
CA THR A 96 -12.20 -6.30 12.64
C THR A 96 -11.03 -5.35 12.86
N LYS A 97 -9.81 -5.76 12.50
CA LYS A 97 -8.60 -4.97 12.74
C LYS A 97 -8.03 -4.45 11.44
N SER A 98 -7.66 -3.17 11.41
CA SER A 98 -6.97 -2.63 10.25
C SER A 98 -5.60 -3.29 10.11
N GLY A 99 -5.18 -3.52 8.87
CA GLY A 99 -3.94 -4.25 8.63
C GLY A 99 -3.79 -4.81 7.23
N MET A 100 -2.74 -5.61 7.06
CA MET A 100 -2.43 -6.24 5.78
C MET A 100 -3.17 -7.57 5.63
N TYR A 101 -3.91 -7.71 4.53
CA TYR A 101 -4.65 -8.91 4.18
C TYR A 101 -4.32 -9.39 2.77
N PHE A 102 -4.67 -10.65 2.47
CA PHE A 102 -4.68 -11.18 1.11
C PHE A 102 -6.11 -11.27 0.61
N ILE A 103 -6.35 -10.79 -0.61
CA ILE A 103 -7.62 -10.90 -1.33
C ILE A 103 -7.45 -11.76 -2.59
N SER A 104 -8.52 -12.44 -3.00
CA SER A 104 -8.59 -13.16 -4.27
C SER A 104 -8.72 -12.19 -5.44
N THR A 105 -7.92 -12.41 -6.47
CA THR A 105 -8.07 -11.70 -7.74
C THR A 105 -8.02 -12.69 -8.89
N LYS A 106 -8.45 -12.29 -10.08
CA LYS A 106 -8.38 -13.09 -11.32
C LYS A 106 -6.97 -13.59 -11.61
N ASN A 107 -5.96 -12.82 -11.18
CA ASN A 107 -4.53 -13.11 -11.39
C ASN A 107 -3.85 -13.70 -10.14
N GLY A 108 -4.63 -14.28 -9.23
CA GLY A 108 -4.17 -14.90 -7.98
C GLY A 108 -4.20 -13.96 -6.77
N PRO A 109 -3.80 -14.43 -5.58
CA PRO A 109 -3.91 -13.63 -4.37
C PRO A 109 -3.07 -12.35 -4.43
N LYS A 110 -3.66 -11.21 -4.02
CA LYS A 110 -2.98 -9.92 -3.90
C LYS A 110 -3.00 -9.45 -2.46
N LYS A 111 -1.90 -8.82 -2.04
CA LYS A 111 -1.78 -8.23 -0.70
C LYS A 111 -2.34 -6.81 -0.74
N VAL A 112 -3.20 -6.45 0.20
CA VAL A 112 -3.83 -5.12 0.33
C VAL A 112 -3.81 -4.66 1.78
N TYR A 113 -3.89 -3.35 2.00
CA TYR A 113 -4.16 -2.81 3.33
C TYR A 113 -5.67 -2.60 3.47
N CYS A 114 -6.27 -3.23 4.48
CA CYS A 114 -7.66 -3.05 4.83
C CYS A 114 -7.79 -2.09 6.01
N GLU A 115 -8.63 -1.07 5.84
CA GLU A 115 -9.11 -0.23 6.93
C GLU A 115 -10.45 -0.80 7.43
N MET A 116 -10.43 -1.37 8.64
CA MET A 116 -11.56 -2.12 9.23
C MET A 116 -12.25 -1.37 10.38
N GLU A 117 -11.69 -0.27 10.86
CA GLU A 117 -12.10 0.38 12.11
C GLU A 117 -12.80 1.72 11.86
N ILE A 118 -12.44 2.44 10.81
CA ILE A 118 -13.02 3.75 10.44
C ILE A 118 -14.29 3.58 9.59
N GLU A 119 -15.34 4.36 9.88
CA GLU A 119 -16.58 4.47 9.08
C GLU A 119 -17.15 3.12 8.60
N ASN A 120 -17.44 2.25 9.57
CA ASN A 120 -17.89 0.88 9.34
C ASN A 120 -16.88 -0.03 8.61
N GLY A 121 -15.63 0.37 8.40
CA GLY A 121 -14.55 -0.49 7.90
C GLY A 121 -14.84 -1.21 6.57
N GLY A 122 -14.03 -2.23 6.26
CA GLY A 122 -14.18 -3.00 5.03
C GLY A 122 -13.59 -2.30 3.81
N TRP A 123 -12.79 -1.25 4.03
CA TRP A 123 -12.23 -0.44 2.96
C TRP A 123 -10.90 -1.01 2.49
N VAL A 124 -10.78 -1.28 1.19
CA VAL A 124 -9.47 -1.49 0.55
C VAL A 124 -8.82 -0.12 0.35
N VAL A 125 -7.68 0.12 0.98
CA VAL A 125 -6.95 1.38 0.76
C VAL A 125 -6.18 1.28 -0.56
N ILE A 126 -6.54 2.13 -1.52
CA ILE A 126 -5.94 2.13 -2.88
C ILE A 126 -4.79 3.13 -3.04
N GLN A 127 -4.77 4.17 -2.22
CA GLN A 127 -3.72 5.19 -2.20
C GLN A 127 -3.61 5.73 -0.78
N GLN A 128 -2.39 5.94 -0.30
CA GLN A 128 -2.15 6.66 0.94
C GLN A 128 -0.98 7.64 0.80
N ARG A 129 -1.14 8.85 1.38
CA ARG A 129 -0.08 9.84 1.58
C ARG A 129 -0.04 10.26 3.04
N VAL A 130 1.03 9.89 3.73
CA VAL A 130 1.28 10.32 5.12
C VAL A 130 2.43 11.33 5.22
N ASP A 131 3.34 11.32 4.25
CA ASP A 131 4.46 12.26 4.16
C ASP A 131 5.00 12.38 2.71
N GLY A 132 6.17 13.02 2.57
CA GLY A 132 6.88 13.20 1.30
C GLY A 132 7.92 12.13 0.97
N SER A 133 7.95 10.99 1.67
CA SER A 133 9.01 9.98 1.53
C SER A 133 8.97 9.19 0.21
N LEU A 134 7.87 9.27 -0.54
CA LEU A 134 7.68 8.60 -1.82
C LEU A 134 7.27 9.61 -2.90
N GLU A 135 8.02 9.61 -4.01
CA GLU A 135 7.67 10.39 -5.20
C GLU A 135 6.62 9.66 -6.04
N PHE A 136 5.53 10.35 -6.37
CA PHE A 136 4.44 9.83 -7.20
C PHE A 136 4.49 10.42 -8.63
N TRP A 137 4.77 11.72 -8.73
CA TRP A 137 4.63 12.48 -9.97
C TRP A 137 5.50 11.99 -11.14
N ASN A 138 6.65 11.37 -10.86
CA ASN A 138 7.60 10.90 -11.87
C ASN A 138 7.53 9.38 -12.09
N GLN A 139 6.49 8.73 -11.59
CA GLN A 139 6.29 7.31 -11.82
C GLN A 139 5.80 7.06 -13.25
N LYS A 140 6.31 6.01 -13.87
CA LYS A 140 5.96 5.62 -15.23
C LYS A 140 4.62 4.89 -15.28
N TRP A 141 4.02 4.81 -16.47
CA TRP A 141 2.80 4.03 -16.72
C TRP A 141 2.85 2.62 -16.12
N SER A 142 3.95 1.89 -16.33
CA SER A 142 4.11 0.53 -15.82
C SER A 142 4.09 0.45 -14.28
N ALA A 143 4.57 1.50 -13.59
CA ALA A 143 4.56 1.56 -12.14
C ALA A 143 3.14 1.85 -11.62
N TYR A 144 2.44 2.82 -12.19
CA TYR A 144 1.03 3.07 -11.84
C TYR A 144 0.11 1.89 -12.17
N LYS A 145 0.38 1.16 -13.26
CA LYS A 145 -0.31 -0.11 -13.58
C LYS A 145 -0.14 -1.17 -12.50
N GLN A 146 1.10 -1.41 -12.05
CA GLN A 146 1.44 -2.50 -11.12
C GLN A 146 1.29 -2.13 -9.64
N GLY A 147 1.32 -0.84 -9.33
CA GLY A 147 1.44 -0.32 -7.98
C GLY A 147 2.90 -0.10 -7.55
N PHE A 148 3.08 0.79 -6.57
CA PHE A 148 4.38 1.13 -6.01
C PHE A 148 4.23 1.66 -4.58
N GLY A 149 5.35 1.73 -3.86
CA GLY A 149 5.37 2.05 -2.43
C GLY A 149 5.23 0.81 -1.54
N LEU A 150 5.23 1.03 -0.23
CA LEU A 150 5.07 -0.02 0.76
C LEU A 150 3.66 0.08 1.33
N LEU A 151 2.92 -1.03 1.37
CA LEU A 151 1.61 -1.10 2.00
C LEU A 151 1.75 -1.13 3.53
N GLY A 152 0.89 -0.40 4.24
CA GLY A 152 0.85 -0.37 5.71
C GLY A 152 0.09 0.83 6.26
N GLU A 153 -0.10 0.87 7.57
CA GLU A 153 -0.93 1.86 8.28
C GLU A 153 -0.41 3.31 8.14
N ALA A 154 0.92 3.49 8.21
CA ALA A 154 1.58 4.79 8.13
C ALA A 154 2.56 4.79 6.95
N SER A 155 2.04 4.60 5.75
CA SER A 155 2.87 4.41 4.57
C SER A 155 2.40 5.24 3.38
N ASN A 156 3.26 5.35 2.36
CA ASN A 156 2.90 5.97 1.10
C ASN A 156 2.92 4.91 0.01
N PHE A 157 1.83 4.79 -0.74
CA PHE A 157 1.73 3.83 -1.83
C PHE A 157 0.61 4.17 -2.81
N TRP A 158 0.71 3.54 -3.98
CA TRP A 158 -0.35 3.41 -4.97
C TRP A 158 -0.58 1.92 -5.23
N LEU A 159 -1.81 1.45 -5.11
CA LEU A 159 -2.12 0.02 -5.15
C LEU A 159 -1.89 -0.61 -6.53
N GLY A 160 -2.09 0.16 -7.59
CA GLY A 160 -1.92 -0.27 -8.98
C GLY A 160 -3.23 -0.30 -9.75
N ASN A 161 -3.26 0.35 -10.91
CA ASN A 161 -4.47 0.56 -11.70
C ASN A 161 -5.14 -0.74 -12.13
N ASP A 162 -4.36 -1.81 -12.41
CA ASP A 162 -4.94 -3.12 -12.75
C ASP A 162 -5.80 -3.68 -11.61
N LEU A 163 -5.32 -3.57 -10.37
CA LEU A 163 -6.04 -4.06 -9.21
C LEU A 163 -7.19 -3.13 -8.82
N ILE A 164 -6.99 -1.81 -8.95
CA ILE A 164 -8.04 -0.83 -8.69
C ILE A 164 -9.21 -1.02 -9.67
N HIS A 165 -8.94 -1.19 -10.97
CA HIS A 165 -9.96 -1.53 -11.97
C HIS A 165 -10.70 -2.80 -11.60
N GLU A 166 -9.97 -3.87 -11.25
CA GLU A 166 -10.60 -5.14 -10.89
C GLU A 166 -11.54 -4.99 -9.68
N LEU A 167 -11.11 -4.25 -8.65
CA LEU A 167 -11.92 -3.97 -7.46
C LEU A 167 -13.12 -3.09 -7.78
N SER A 168 -12.95 -2.07 -8.61
CA SER A 168 -14.01 -1.10 -8.91
C SER A 168 -15.09 -1.64 -9.85
N SER A 169 -14.73 -2.55 -10.76
CA SER A 169 -15.66 -3.14 -11.73
C SER A 169 -16.21 -4.50 -11.28
N LYS A 170 -15.82 -4.99 -10.10
CA LYS A 170 -16.32 -6.26 -9.54
C LYS A 170 -17.81 -6.19 -9.23
N ASP A 171 -18.23 -5.12 -8.56
CA ASP A 171 -19.58 -4.94 -8.05
C ASP A 171 -20.31 -3.81 -8.77
N LEU A 172 -21.64 -3.90 -8.86
CA LEU A 172 -22.47 -2.89 -9.53
C LEU A 172 -22.37 -1.49 -8.89
N LYS A 173 -21.96 -1.42 -7.62
CA LYS A 173 -21.80 -0.18 -6.89
C LYS A 173 -20.58 -0.25 -5.99
N VAL A 174 -19.52 0.40 -6.42
CA VAL A 174 -18.32 0.64 -5.60
C VAL A 174 -18.29 2.11 -5.20
N ILE A 175 -17.95 2.35 -3.94
CA ILE A 175 -17.83 3.69 -3.37
C ILE A 175 -16.34 3.97 -3.18
N LEU A 176 -15.86 5.08 -3.73
CA LEU A 176 -14.57 5.65 -3.37
C LEU A 176 -14.77 6.66 -2.26
N ARG A 177 -14.01 6.52 -1.18
CA ARG A 177 -13.93 7.48 -0.10
C ARG A 177 -12.55 8.13 -0.11
N ILE A 178 -12.52 9.46 -0.14
CA ILE A 178 -11.29 10.25 -0.04
C ILE A 178 -11.30 10.97 1.29
N GLU A 179 -10.20 10.88 2.03
CA GLU A 179 -10.02 11.53 3.33
C GLU A 179 -8.75 12.39 3.31
N LEU A 180 -8.83 13.60 3.88
CA LEU A 180 -7.70 14.51 4.03
C LEU A 180 -7.64 15.06 5.45
N TRP A 181 -6.41 15.16 5.97
CA TRP A 181 -6.10 15.76 7.26
C TRP A 181 -5.19 16.97 7.07
N GLY A 182 -5.69 18.13 7.48
CA GLY A 182 -4.94 19.36 7.61
C GLY A 182 -4.59 20.04 6.30
N ASP A 183 -4.48 21.37 6.34
CA ASP A 183 -3.78 22.13 5.30
C ASP A 183 -2.31 22.31 5.72
N GLN A 184 -1.41 21.67 4.97
CA GLN A 184 0.03 21.71 5.25
C GLN A 184 0.67 23.10 5.00
N ASN A 185 -0.09 24.08 4.52
CA ASN A 185 0.36 25.46 4.46
C ASN A 185 0.64 26.00 5.88
N PRO A 186 1.88 26.46 6.18
CA PRO A 186 2.23 26.99 7.49
C PRO A 186 1.42 28.21 7.94
N ALA A 187 0.76 28.93 7.03
CA ALA A 187 -0.12 30.05 7.34
C ALA A 187 -1.59 29.65 7.48
N SER A 188 -1.95 28.39 7.20
CA SER A 188 -3.34 27.97 7.23
C SER A 188 -3.91 27.93 8.65
N PRO A 189 -5.14 28.41 8.87
CA PRO A 189 -5.84 28.19 10.12
C PRO A 189 -6.37 26.75 10.27
N TYR A 190 -6.37 25.95 9.19
CA TYR A 190 -7.00 24.62 9.11
C TYR A 190 -6.00 23.45 9.17
N LYS A 191 -4.86 23.63 9.85
CA LYS A 191 -3.76 22.64 9.86
C LYS A 191 -4.11 21.27 10.45
N ASN A 192 -5.13 21.20 11.29
CA ASN A 192 -5.56 19.99 11.98
C ASN A 192 -6.99 19.58 11.63
N ASP A 193 -7.57 20.22 10.62
CA ASP A 193 -8.92 19.93 10.18
C ASP A 193 -8.97 18.59 9.44
N TYR A 194 -10.17 18.05 9.30
CA TYR A 194 -10.40 16.75 8.67
C TYR A 194 -11.58 16.87 7.72
N TRP A 195 -11.41 16.34 6.50
CA TRP A 195 -12.42 16.35 5.46
C TRP A 195 -12.51 15.00 4.79
N TRP A 196 -13.71 14.65 4.35
CA TRP A 196 -13.93 13.45 3.55
C TRP A 196 -15.00 13.67 2.49
N SER A 197 -14.97 12.86 1.43
CA SER A 197 -16.02 12.83 0.41
C SER A 197 -16.13 11.43 -0.18
N GLU A 198 -17.34 11.06 -0.59
CA GLU A 198 -17.65 9.78 -1.17
C GLU A 198 -18.23 9.93 -2.58
N PHE A 199 -17.81 9.03 -3.46
CA PHE A 199 -18.15 9.04 -4.88
C PHE A 199 -18.57 7.62 -5.28
N ASN A 200 -19.54 7.50 -6.20
CA ASN A 200 -19.61 6.27 -6.99
C ASN A 200 -18.34 6.22 -7.84
N PHE A 201 -17.71 5.06 -7.94
CA PHE A 201 -16.38 4.95 -8.51
C PHE A 201 -16.25 3.71 -9.40
N GLU A 202 -15.74 3.94 -10.60
CA GLU A 202 -15.27 2.92 -11.50
C GLU A 202 -14.01 3.41 -12.22
N LEU A 203 -13.05 2.52 -12.41
CA LEU A 203 -11.90 2.73 -13.28
C LEU A 203 -12.02 1.73 -14.42
N GLU A 204 -11.94 2.15 -15.68
CA GLU A 204 -11.91 1.22 -16.82
C GLU A 204 -10.56 0.47 -16.89
N ASP A 205 -10.43 -0.48 -17.82
CA ASP A 205 -9.21 -1.26 -17.98
C ASP A 205 -8.08 -0.50 -18.72
N GLU A 206 -6.92 -1.14 -18.88
CA GLU A 206 -5.77 -0.54 -19.56
C GLU A 206 -6.04 -0.19 -21.03
N THR A 207 -6.91 -0.94 -21.72
CA THR A 207 -7.21 -0.71 -23.15
C THR A 207 -7.98 0.59 -23.36
N SER A 208 -8.72 1.01 -22.33
CA SER A 208 -9.36 2.31 -22.20
C SER A 208 -8.52 3.35 -21.46
N ASP A 209 -7.22 3.10 -21.28
CA ASP A 209 -6.30 3.99 -20.57
C ASP A 209 -6.72 4.31 -19.12
N TYR A 210 -7.35 3.36 -18.42
CA TYR A 210 -7.86 3.53 -17.06
C TYR A 210 -8.73 4.78 -16.92
N THR A 211 -9.72 4.92 -17.79
CA THR A 211 -10.67 6.05 -17.77
C THR A 211 -11.42 6.06 -16.44
N LEU A 212 -11.46 7.22 -15.78
CA LEU A 212 -12.12 7.41 -14.49
C LEU A 212 -13.61 7.68 -14.68
N HIS A 213 -14.45 6.99 -13.92
CA HIS A 213 -15.85 7.32 -13.71
C HIS A 213 -16.07 7.61 -12.22
N ALA A 214 -16.39 8.86 -11.90
CA ALA A 214 -16.60 9.32 -10.56
C ALA A 214 -17.76 10.32 -10.48
N SER A 215 -18.79 9.98 -9.70
CA SER A 215 -19.93 10.86 -9.45
C SER A 215 -20.17 11.04 -7.97
N ILE A 216 -20.52 12.27 -7.56
CA ILE A 216 -20.67 12.60 -6.14
C ILE A 216 -21.78 11.78 -5.48
N LEU A 217 -21.45 11.15 -4.36
CA LEU A 217 -22.41 10.42 -3.52
C LEU A 217 -22.68 11.19 -2.21
N GLN A 218 -21.62 11.57 -1.50
CA GLN A 218 -21.74 12.28 -0.22
C GLN A 218 -20.54 13.22 0.01
N ARG A 219 -20.80 14.36 0.65
CA ARG A 219 -19.80 15.39 0.97
C ARG A 219 -19.64 15.53 2.48
N TYR A 220 -18.50 16.04 2.91
CA TYR A 220 -18.32 16.50 4.28
C TYR A 220 -19.40 17.53 4.66
N PRO A 221 -20.01 17.46 5.85
CA PRO A 221 -20.99 18.46 6.28
C PRO A 221 -20.40 19.88 6.26
N ASN A 222 -21.16 20.85 5.74
CA ASN A 222 -20.78 22.27 5.61
C ASN A 222 -19.67 22.60 4.58
N ASP A 223 -19.43 21.74 3.59
CA ASP A 223 -18.52 21.96 2.44
C ASP A 223 -18.80 23.25 1.63
N TYR A 224 -19.95 23.90 1.84
CA TYR A 224 -20.34 25.15 1.16
C TYR A 224 -19.46 26.37 1.46
N THR A 225 -18.56 26.32 2.44
CA THR A 225 -17.66 27.44 2.76
C THR A 225 -16.37 27.46 1.94
N GLY A 226 -16.09 26.42 1.13
CA GLY A 226 -14.88 26.37 0.29
C GLY A 226 -13.57 26.26 1.09
N THR A 227 -13.64 25.92 2.37
CA THR A 227 -12.51 25.86 3.31
C THR A 227 -12.10 24.42 3.58
N GLY A 228 -11.07 23.96 2.86
CA GLY A 228 -10.52 22.61 2.93
C GLY A 228 -11.50 21.54 2.45
N ASN A 229 -11.08 20.71 1.51
CA ASN A 229 -11.95 19.68 0.96
C ASN A 229 -11.12 18.48 0.55
N ALA A 230 -11.71 17.31 0.74
CA ALA A 230 -11.16 16.04 0.26
C ALA A 230 -11.22 15.90 -1.27
N SER A 231 -11.84 16.87 -1.97
CA SER A 231 -11.82 17.03 -3.42
C SER A 231 -12.81 18.08 -3.92
N THR A 232 -13.81 18.51 -3.15
CA THR A 232 -15.08 19.12 -3.61
C THR A 232 -15.13 20.63 -3.97
N ASN A 233 -13.98 21.32 -4.12
CA ASN A 233 -13.97 22.74 -4.55
C ASN A 233 -14.10 22.91 -6.08
N TRP A 234 -13.87 24.12 -6.58
CA TRP A 234 -13.63 24.40 -7.99
C TRP A 234 -12.60 23.40 -8.59
N TYR A 235 -13.03 22.60 -9.58
CA TYR A 235 -12.35 21.41 -10.15
C TYR A 235 -12.20 20.24 -9.16
N ASP A 236 -13.34 19.64 -8.77
CA ASP A 236 -13.37 18.43 -7.96
C ASP A 236 -13.20 17.14 -8.78
N VAL A 237 -13.15 16.00 -8.10
CA VAL A 237 -13.05 14.67 -8.74
C VAL A 237 -14.18 14.43 -9.77
N THR A 238 -15.34 15.08 -9.63
CA THR A 238 -16.42 14.94 -10.62
C THR A 238 -16.15 15.69 -11.93
N CYS A 239 -15.21 16.64 -11.93
CA CYS A 239 -14.73 17.29 -13.14
C CYS A 239 -13.79 16.38 -13.95
N GLU A 240 -13.28 15.32 -13.34
CA GLU A 240 -12.43 14.30 -13.96
C GLU A 240 -13.22 13.09 -14.50
N GLU A 241 -14.55 13.18 -14.49
CA GLU A 241 -15.43 12.18 -15.11
C GLU A 241 -15.08 11.98 -16.59
N GLY A 242 -14.80 10.73 -16.96
CA GLY A 242 -14.41 10.32 -18.31
C GLY A 242 -12.96 10.69 -18.68
N VAL A 243 -12.16 11.20 -17.74
CA VAL A 243 -10.76 11.54 -18.01
C VAL A 243 -9.90 10.29 -18.00
N LYS A 244 -9.00 10.21 -18.98
CA LYS A 244 -8.02 9.13 -19.13
C LYS A 244 -6.83 9.34 -18.21
N PHE A 245 -6.38 8.27 -17.57
CA PHE A 245 -5.20 8.31 -16.72
C PHE A 245 -3.95 8.74 -17.51
N SER A 246 -3.05 9.49 -16.90
CA SER A 246 -1.85 10.02 -17.56
C SER A 246 -0.63 9.87 -16.68
N THR A 247 0.53 9.63 -17.28
CA THR A 247 1.82 9.56 -16.60
C THR A 247 2.88 10.29 -17.42
N ILE A 248 4.06 10.52 -16.84
CA ILE A 248 5.15 11.26 -17.51
C ILE A 248 5.60 10.63 -18.84
N ASP A 249 5.41 9.33 -19.04
CA ASP A 249 5.79 8.61 -20.26
C ASP A 249 4.60 8.14 -21.10
N LYS A 250 3.36 8.36 -20.64
CA LYS A 250 2.12 8.15 -21.41
C LYS A 250 1.09 9.22 -21.02
N ILE A 251 1.09 10.32 -21.76
CA ILE A 251 0.21 11.47 -21.50
C ILE A 251 -1.03 11.39 -22.39
N ASN A 252 -2.17 11.10 -21.78
CA ASN A 252 -3.49 11.10 -22.42
C ASN A 252 -4.21 12.44 -22.25
N ASP A 253 -3.81 13.24 -21.26
CA ASP A 253 -4.34 14.58 -21.00
C ASP A 253 -4.14 15.51 -22.22
N PRO A 254 -5.18 16.24 -22.67
CA PRO A 254 -5.07 17.15 -23.81
C PRO A 254 -4.10 18.31 -23.55
N MET A 255 -3.92 18.70 -22.29
CA MET A 255 -3.01 19.74 -21.82
C MET A 255 -1.75 19.10 -21.23
N LYS A 256 -0.93 18.51 -22.09
CA LYS A 256 0.27 17.73 -21.71
C LYS A 256 1.21 18.39 -20.70
N LYS A 257 1.32 19.71 -20.74
CA LYS A 257 2.13 20.49 -19.80
C LYS A 257 1.63 20.37 -18.36
N CYS A 258 0.36 20.09 -18.13
CA CYS A 258 -0.16 19.92 -16.78
C CYS A 258 0.46 18.72 -16.06
N VAL A 259 0.61 17.61 -16.77
CA VAL A 259 1.25 16.39 -16.23
C VAL A 259 2.70 16.66 -15.85
N THR A 260 3.45 17.39 -16.67
CA THR A 260 4.88 17.63 -16.44
C THR A 260 5.19 18.83 -15.56
N ASP A 261 4.51 19.95 -15.74
CA ASP A 261 4.85 21.24 -15.11
C ASP A 261 4.20 21.38 -13.73
N TYR A 262 3.09 20.69 -13.47
CA TYR A 262 2.43 20.63 -12.15
C TYR A 262 2.68 19.31 -11.41
N HIS A 263 3.55 18.44 -11.94
CA HIS A 263 3.94 17.19 -11.29
C HIS A 263 2.71 16.32 -10.95
N LEU A 264 1.83 16.11 -11.94
CA LEU A 264 0.63 15.30 -11.81
C LEU A 264 0.87 13.91 -12.41
N GLY A 265 0.28 12.89 -11.81
CA GLY A 265 0.31 11.51 -12.27
C GLY A 265 -0.79 10.71 -11.62
#